data_AF-A0A5U8K0W4-F1
#
_entry.id   AF-A0A5U8K0W4-F1
#
_cell.length_a   1.000
_cell.length_b   1.000
_cell.length_c   1.000
_cell.angle_alpha   90.00
_cell.angle_beta   90.00
_cell.angle_gamma   90.00
#
_symmetry.space_group_name_H-M   'P 1'
#
loop_
_entity.id
_entity.type
_entity.pdbx_description
1 polymer ?
#
loop_
_entity_poly.entity_id
_entity_poly.type
_entity_poly.pdbx_seq_one_letter_code
_entity_poly.pdbx_strand_id
1 'polypeptide(L)'
;MAMQRRYFKLNEADSVKYHKEYLAKIGKPRREAIRDFLSACNAVGYLSRKHFGTEYISALLVRGGMDCGRNKRVSSKEFDDDGQALFEVRPDRRYSEGKQLAARLKEINEKLQVLPLFDAWVVEILGCYADANYVNHGQSFVAWSAAGFFPEKKALVVSIPVGENGEKSLPADMSKALVEIKHSEFIAITEE
;
A
#
# COMPACT_ATOMS: atom_id res chain seq x y z
N MET A 1 16.23 -7.67 -20.03
CA MET A 1 14.85 -7.58 -20.53
C MET A 1 14.02 -6.87 -19.47
N ALA A 2 13.04 -6.06 -19.86
CA ALA A 2 12.27 -5.22 -18.92
C ALA A 2 10.80 -5.64 -18.93
N MET A 3 10.20 -5.71 -17.72
CA MET A 3 8.78 -5.97 -17.53
C MET A 3 7.94 -4.93 -18.27
N GLN A 4 7.09 -5.37 -19.21
CA GLN A 4 6.14 -4.47 -19.86
C GLN A 4 4.86 -4.32 -19.02
N ARG A 5 4.20 -3.17 -19.19
CA ARG A 5 2.95 -2.83 -18.53
C ARG A 5 1.94 -2.27 -19.53
N ARG A 6 0.67 -2.60 -19.32
CA ARG A 6 -0.46 -1.94 -19.99
C ARG A 6 -1.17 -1.03 -18.99
N TYR A 7 -1.72 0.06 -19.50
CA TYR A 7 -2.27 1.14 -18.70
C TYR A 7 -3.73 1.35 -19.05
N PHE A 8 -4.55 1.58 -18.03
CA PHE A 8 -5.98 1.78 -18.17
C PHE A 8 -6.42 2.97 -17.34
N LYS A 9 -7.52 3.60 -17.74
CA LYS A 9 -8.22 4.60 -16.94
C LYS A 9 -9.72 4.34 -16.90
N LEU A 10 -10.35 4.83 -15.85
CA LEU A 10 -11.79 5.05 -15.85
C LEU A 10 -12.11 6.45 -16.39
N ASN A 11 -13.37 6.67 -16.78
CA ASN A 11 -13.87 8.03 -16.97
C ASN A 11 -13.92 8.80 -15.62
N GLU A 12 -14.10 10.12 -15.67
CA GLU A 12 -14.11 10.97 -14.46
C GLU A 12 -15.21 10.56 -13.47
N ALA A 13 -16.43 10.29 -13.95
CA ALA A 13 -17.57 9.97 -13.10
C ALA A 13 -17.33 8.68 -12.29
N ASP A 14 -16.86 7.62 -12.96
CA ASP A 14 -16.53 6.34 -12.32
C ASP A 14 -15.31 6.49 -11.42
N SER A 15 -14.27 7.22 -11.84
CA SER A 15 -13.08 7.49 -11.02
C SER A 15 -13.45 8.11 -9.67
N VAL A 16 -14.27 9.17 -9.69
CA VAL A 16 -14.74 9.85 -8.48
C VAL A 16 -15.66 8.95 -7.67
N LYS A 17 -16.53 8.17 -8.31
CA LYS A 17 -17.42 7.21 -7.65
C LYS A 17 -16.63 6.18 -6.83
N TYR A 18 -15.68 5.48 -7.44
CA TYR A 18 -14.88 4.45 -6.76
C TYR A 18 -14.04 5.05 -5.64
N HIS A 19 -13.44 6.22 -5.84
CA HIS A 19 -12.67 6.88 -4.78
C HIS A 19 -13.54 7.26 -3.57
N LYS A 20 -14.73 7.84 -3.80
CA LYS A 20 -15.67 8.17 -2.71
C LYS A 20 -16.16 6.92 -1.99
N GLU A 21 -16.50 5.87 -2.73
CA GLU A 21 -16.94 4.60 -2.17
C GLU A 21 -15.86 3.99 -1.26
N TYR A 22 -14.61 3.95 -1.72
CA TYR A 22 -13.48 3.52 -0.91
C TYR A 22 -13.34 4.33 0.37
N LEU A 23 -13.31 5.67 0.26
CA LEU A 23 -13.16 6.54 1.43
C LEU A 23 -14.23 6.30 2.48
N ALA A 24 -15.48 6.10 2.05
CA ALA A 24 -16.61 5.86 2.93
C ALA A 24 -16.58 4.47 3.59
N LYS A 25 -16.35 3.41 2.80
CA LYS A 25 -16.46 2.02 3.27
C LYS A 25 -15.20 1.49 3.94
N ILE A 26 -14.02 1.92 3.49
CA ILE A 26 -12.73 1.33 3.89
C ILE A 26 -11.77 2.39 4.41
N GLY A 27 -11.55 3.47 3.65
CA GLY A 27 -10.53 4.47 3.95
C GLY A 27 -10.72 5.12 5.32
N LYS A 28 -11.96 5.46 5.70
CA LYS A 28 -12.25 6.05 7.02
C LYS A 28 -12.08 5.03 8.16
N PRO A 29 -12.72 3.83 8.15
CA PRO A 29 -12.45 2.79 9.15
C PRO A 29 -10.98 2.38 9.26
N ARG A 30 -10.24 2.34 8.14
CA ARG A 30 -8.80 2.04 8.12
C ARG A 30 -8.01 3.08 8.91
N ARG A 31 -8.23 4.37 8.63
CA ARG A 31 -7.54 5.47 9.35
C ARG A 31 -7.85 5.46 10.84
N GLU A 32 -9.11 5.20 11.21
CA GLU A 32 -9.51 5.07 12.61
C GLU A 32 -8.80 3.90 13.30
N ALA A 33 -8.77 2.72 12.67
CA ALA A 33 -8.08 1.56 13.21
C ALA A 33 -6.57 1.78 13.41
N ILE A 34 -5.91 2.46 12.47
CA ILE A 34 -4.48 2.80 12.57
C ILE A 34 -4.26 3.81 13.70
N ARG A 35 -5.06 4.88 13.75
CA ARG A 35 -4.96 5.91 14.80
C ARG A 35 -5.13 5.31 16.19
N ASP A 36 -6.14 4.47 16.37
CA ASP A 36 -6.43 3.84 17.67
C ASP A 36 -5.29 2.88 18.07
N PHE A 37 -4.74 2.13 17.12
CA PHE A 37 -3.56 1.27 17.32
C PHE A 37 -2.32 2.07 17.73
N LEU A 38 -2.01 3.17 17.02
CA LEU A 38 -0.88 4.04 17.32
C LEU A 38 -1.01 4.69 18.71
N SER A 39 -2.20 5.19 19.03
CA SER A 39 -2.53 5.76 20.34
C SER A 39 -2.32 4.73 21.46
N ALA A 40 -2.84 3.50 21.30
CA ALA A 40 -2.68 2.43 22.27
C ALA A 40 -1.23 1.96 22.47
N CYS A 41 -0.34 2.25 21.50
CA CYS A 41 1.08 1.95 21.57
C CYS A 41 1.95 3.17 21.89
N ASN A 42 1.33 4.33 22.14
CA ASN A 42 2.02 5.60 22.35
C ASN A 42 3.04 5.93 21.22
N ALA A 43 2.65 5.61 19.98
CA ALA A 43 3.44 5.82 18.78
C ALA A 43 2.88 6.99 17.96
N VAL A 44 3.77 7.70 17.28
CA VAL A 44 3.40 8.84 16.42
C VAL A 44 3.27 8.43 14.95
N GLY A 45 3.82 7.28 14.59
CA GLY A 45 3.73 6.75 13.23
C GLY A 45 4.08 5.27 13.17
N TYR A 46 4.20 4.76 11.94
CA TYR A 46 4.55 3.36 11.70
C TYR A 46 5.34 3.22 10.40
N LEU A 47 6.11 2.13 10.31
CA LEU A 47 6.71 1.68 9.07
C LEU A 47 5.92 0.49 8.55
N SER A 48 5.53 0.55 7.28
CA SER A 48 4.85 -0.55 6.62
C SER A 48 5.68 -1.13 5.49
N ARG A 49 5.32 -2.35 5.09
CA ARG A 49 5.80 -2.99 3.87
C ARG A 49 4.61 -3.52 3.10
N LYS A 50 4.66 -3.40 1.78
CA LYS A 50 3.66 -4.00 0.90
C LYS A 50 4.16 -5.32 0.34
N HIS A 51 3.28 -6.30 0.23
CA HIS A 51 3.52 -7.57 -0.44
C HIS A 51 2.26 -7.97 -1.20
N PHE A 52 2.36 -8.08 -2.54
CA PHE A 52 1.22 -8.38 -3.41
C PHE A 52 -0.02 -7.51 -3.13
N GLY A 53 0.17 -6.19 -3.05
CA GLY A 53 -0.91 -5.23 -2.73
C GLY A 53 -1.36 -5.19 -1.26
N THR A 54 -0.97 -6.18 -0.45
CA THR A 54 -1.30 -6.21 0.99
C THR A 54 -0.26 -5.44 1.78
N GLU A 55 -0.70 -4.49 2.61
CA GLU A 55 0.15 -3.73 3.52
C GLU A 55 0.24 -4.40 4.89
N TYR A 56 1.45 -4.44 5.43
CA TYR A 56 1.73 -4.89 6.78
C TYR A 56 2.52 -3.84 7.55
N ILE A 57 2.00 -3.42 8.70
CA ILE A 57 2.74 -2.64 9.68
C ILE A 57 3.84 -3.53 10.26
N SER A 58 5.09 -3.06 10.13
CA SER A 58 6.31 -3.80 10.49
C SER A 58 7.00 -3.25 11.72
N ALA A 59 6.84 -1.96 12.01
CA ALA A 59 7.42 -1.29 13.16
C ALA A 59 6.63 -0.04 13.55
N LEU A 60 6.80 0.41 14.78
CA LEU A 60 6.28 1.69 15.28
C LEU A 60 7.35 2.78 15.14
N LEU A 61 6.91 4.02 14.97
CA LEU A 61 7.75 5.20 15.07
C LEU A 61 7.39 5.97 16.33
N VAL A 62 8.38 6.23 17.18
CA VAL A 62 8.23 6.89 18.48
C VAL A 62 9.24 8.02 18.65
N ARG A 63 8.93 8.97 19.54
CA ARG A 63 9.85 10.07 19.90
C ARG A 63 10.98 9.59 20.84
N GLY A 64 12.05 10.38 20.91
CA GLY A 64 13.27 10.07 21.67
C GLY A 64 13.07 9.72 23.16
N GLY A 65 12.18 10.43 23.85
CA GLY A 65 11.95 10.28 25.30
C GLY A 65 11.03 9.11 25.70
N MET A 66 10.58 8.31 24.74
CA MET A 66 9.54 7.32 24.97
C MET A 66 10.12 6.02 25.54
N ASP A 67 9.55 5.54 26.65
CA ASP A 67 9.80 4.19 27.13
C ASP A 67 9.08 3.19 26.22
N CYS A 68 9.86 2.30 25.61
CA CYS A 68 9.35 1.26 24.72
C CYS A 68 9.61 -0.14 25.31
N GLY A 69 9.97 -0.22 26.59
CA GLY A 69 10.40 -1.45 27.24
C GLY A 69 11.61 -2.08 26.54
N ARG A 70 11.76 -3.40 26.67
CA ARG A 70 12.86 -4.16 26.05
C ARG A 70 12.63 -4.50 24.57
N ASN A 71 11.92 -3.64 23.85
CA ASN A 71 11.79 -3.76 22.40
C ASN A 71 13.08 -3.33 21.68
N LYS A 72 13.27 -3.82 20.46
CA LYS A 72 14.39 -3.36 19.63
C LYS A 72 14.10 -1.94 19.20
N ARG A 73 15.03 -1.03 19.50
CA ARG A 73 14.92 0.38 19.16
C ARG A 73 16.15 0.81 18.36
N VAL A 74 15.92 1.41 17.20
CA VAL A 74 16.97 1.94 16.33
C VAL A 74 16.60 3.34 15.88
N SER A 75 17.61 4.18 15.63
CA SER A 75 17.37 5.50 15.04
C SER A 75 16.73 5.32 13.66
N SER A 76 15.63 6.03 13.41
CA SER A 76 15.02 6.12 12.09
C SER A 76 15.58 7.34 11.34
N LYS A 77 15.42 7.36 10.01
CA LYS A 77 15.65 8.55 9.18
C LYS A 77 14.43 9.47 9.11
N GLU A 78 13.33 9.07 9.74
CA GLU A 78 12.05 9.78 9.74
C GLU A 78 11.98 10.87 10.82
N PHE A 79 11.20 11.91 10.54
CA PHE A 79 10.91 13.01 11.46
C PHE A 79 9.39 13.17 11.59
N ASP A 80 8.91 13.67 12.74
CA ASP A 80 7.51 14.10 12.84
C ASP A 80 7.29 15.51 12.27
N ASP A 81 6.04 15.99 12.29
CA ASP A 81 5.64 17.30 11.78
C ASP A 81 6.37 18.46 12.49
N ASP A 82 6.89 18.24 13.70
CA ASP A 82 7.67 19.20 14.49
C ASP A 82 9.18 19.13 14.17
N GLY A 83 9.59 18.27 13.23
CA GLY A 83 10.98 18.03 12.87
C GLY A 83 11.76 17.19 13.89
N GLN A 84 11.09 16.50 14.81
CA GLN A 84 11.77 15.67 15.80
C GLN A 84 12.13 14.31 15.21
N ALA A 85 13.39 13.89 15.43
CA ALA A 85 13.86 12.58 14.98
C ALA A 85 13.08 11.44 15.64
N LEU A 86 12.62 10.50 14.82
CA LEU A 86 11.87 9.34 15.27
C LEU A 86 12.78 8.12 15.42
N PHE A 87 12.36 7.21 16.29
CA PHE A 87 13.00 5.92 16.50
C PHE A 87 12.07 4.82 16.01
N GLU A 88 12.63 3.89 15.26
CA GLU A 88 11.95 2.68 14.87
C GLU A 88 11.96 1.69 16.04
N VAL A 89 10.78 1.19 16.40
CA VAL A 89 10.59 0.20 17.47
C VAL A 89 10.00 -1.07 16.88
N ARG A 90 10.74 -2.18 17.04
CA ARG A 90 10.35 -3.53 16.61
C ARG A 90 10.22 -4.46 17.82
N PRO A 91 9.31 -5.45 17.75
CA PRO A 91 9.17 -6.42 18.83
C PRO A 91 10.45 -7.22 19.05
N ASP A 92 10.92 -7.27 20.30
CA ASP A 92 11.91 -8.24 20.74
C ASP A 92 11.23 -9.41 21.47
N ARG A 93 10.96 -10.49 20.73
CA ARG A 93 10.20 -11.65 21.24
C ARG A 93 10.88 -12.41 22.39
N ARG A 94 12.12 -12.07 22.74
CA ARG A 94 12.81 -12.60 23.91
C ARG A 94 12.21 -12.07 25.23
N TYR A 95 11.60 -10.90 25.20
CA TYR A 95 11.01 -10.22 26.36
C TYR A 95 9.48 -10.16 26.28
N SER A 96 8.83 -10.01 27.43
CA SER A 96 7.35 -9.96 27.54
C SER A 96 6.74 -8.83 26.72
N GLU A 97 7.32 -7.64 26.79
CA GLU A 97 6.88 -6.44 26.10
C GLU A 97 6.95 -6.63 24.59
N GLY A 98 7.99 -7.30 24.09
CA GLY A 98 8.12 -7.60 22.66
C GLY A 98 7.19 -8.71 22.18
N LYS A 99 6.82 -9.67 23.04
CA LYS A 99 5.73 -10.62 22.73
C LYS A 99 4.38 -9.91 22.64
N GLN A 100 4.10 -8.98 23.56
CA GLN A 100 2.89 -8.17 23.55
C GLN A 100 2.82 -7.28 22.30
N LEU A 101 3.90 -6.57 21.96
CA LEU A 101 3.94 -5.75 20.74
C LEU A 101 3.78 -6.60 19.48
N ALA A 102 4.39 -7.79 19.43
CA ALA A 102 4.20 -8.71 18.31
C ALA A 102 2.74 -9.18 18.15
N ALA A 103 2.04 -9.43 19.26
CA ALA A 103 0.62 -9.78 19.24
C ALA A 103 -0.24 -8.62 18.73
N ARG A 104 -0.04 -7.41 19.26
CA ARG A 104 -0.76 -6.21 18.79
C ARG A 104 -0.53 -5.92 17.30
N LEU A 105 0.73 -6.06 16.84
CA LEU A 105 1.07 -5.91 15.41
C LEU A 105 0.37 -6.97 14.56
N LYS A 106 0.20 -8.20 15.06
CA LYS A 106 -0.55 -9.25 14.35
C LYS A 106 -2.01 -8.87 14.25
N GLU A 107 -2.65 -8.51 15.36
CA GLU A 107 -4.07 -8.13 15.41
C GLU A 107 -4.40 -6.95 14.49
N ILE A 108 -3.61 -5.88 14.51
CA ILE A 108 -3.85 -4.75 13.60
C ILE A 108 -3.65 -5.17 12.15
N ASN A 109 -2.65 -5.97 11.83
CA ASN A 109 -2.43 -6.41 10.45
C ASN A 109 -3.57 -7.31 9.93
N GLU A 110 -4.11 -8.20 10.76
CA GLU A 110 -5.31 -8.98 10.43
C GLU A 110 -6.51 -8.06 10.18
N LYS A 111 -6.69 -7.02 11.01
CA LYS A 111 -7.73 -6.00 10.80
C LYS A 111 -7.50 -5.18 9.52
N LEU A 112 -6.26 -4.90 9.15
CA LEU A 112 -5.92 -4.13 7.94
C LEU A 112 -6.04 -4.95 6.66
N GLN A 113 -6.04 -6.29 6.73
CA GLN A 113 -6.33 -7.15 5.59
C GLN A 113 -7.77 -7.01 5.09
N VAL A 114 -8.73 -6.88 6.00
CA VAL A 114 -10.15 -6.64 5.65
C VAL A 114 -10.45 -5.17 5.36
N LEU A 115 -9.47 -4.28 5.54
CA LEU A 115 -9.56 -2.85 5.25
C LEU A 115 -8.48 -2.43 4.25
N PRO A 116 -8.37 -3.04 3.06
CA PRO A 116 -7.23 -2.88 2.16
C PRO A 116 -6.91 -1.43 1.81
N LEU A 117 -5.70 -1.18 1.30
CA LEU A 117 -5.37 0.08 0.67
C LEU A 117 -6.18 0.29 -0.62
N PHE A 118 -6.26 1.53 -1.09
CA PHE A 118 -7.05 1.89 -2.26
C PHE A 118 -6.63 1.13 -3.51
N ASP A 119 -5.31 1.01 -3.74
CA ASP A 119 -4.74 0.29 -4.87
C ASP A 119 -5.18 -1.18 -4.88
N ALA A 120 -5.03 -1.87 -3.75
CA ALA A 120 -5.42 -3.27 -3.61
C ALA A 120 -6.94 -3.46 -3.76
N TRP A 121 -7.74 -2.61 -3.11
CA TRP A 121 -9.19 -2.66 -3.19
C TRP A 121 -9.71 -2.47 -4.62
N VAL A 122 -9.17 -1.47 -5.33
CA VAL A 122 -9.69 -1.13 -6.64
C VAL A 122 -9.26 -2.14 -7.72
N VAL A 123 -8.05 -2.71 -7.63
CA VAL A 123 -7.66 -3.76 -8.59
C VAL A 123 -8.49 -5.02 -8.44
N GLU A 124 -8.92 -5.34 -7.22
CA GLU A 124 -9.82 -6.45 -6.94
C GLU A 124 -11.25 -6.15 -7.46
N ILE A 125 -11.82 -5.00 -7.10
CA ILE A 125 -13.22 -4.67 -7.48
C ILE A 125 -13.41 -4.47 -8.99
N LEU A 126 -12.34 -4.09 -9.71
CA LEU A 126 -12.35 -3.93 -11.16
C LEU A 126 -11.93 -5.20 -11.90
N GLY A 127 -11.65 -6.31 -11.19
CA GLY A 127 -11.25 -7.58 -11.81
C GLY A 127 -9.96 -7.45 -12.63
N CYS A 128 -9.00 -6.64 -12.16
CA CYS A 128 -7.79 -6.31 -12.94
C CYS A 128 -6.48 -6.62 -12.20
N TYR A 129 -6.55 -7.42 -11.13
CA TYR A 129 -5.36 -7.97 -10.49
C TYR A 129 -4.65 -8.96 -11.41
N ALA A 130 -3.35 -8.73 -11.62
CA ALA A 130 -2.44 -9.66 -12.27
C ALA A 130 -1.05 -9.51 -11.66
N ASP A 131 -0.25 -10.57 -11.72
CA ASP A 131 1.16 -10.53 -11.37
C ASP A 131 2.04 -11.19 -12.44
N ALA A 132 3.32 -10.83 -12.42
CA ALA A 132 4.31 -11.40 -13.29
C ALA A 132 5.67 -11.46 -12.63
N ASN A 133 6.24 -12.66 -12.65
CA ASN A 133 7.62 -12.92 -12.26
C ASN A 133 8.54 -12.60 -13.44
N TYR A 134 9.69 -12.03 -13.15
CA TYR A 134 10.76 -11.81 -14.13
C TYR A 134 12.13 -11.88 -13.45
N VAL A 135 13.17 -12.17 -14.23
CA VAL A 135 14.55 -12.18 -13.74
C VAL A 135 15.30 -11.01 -14.37
N ASN A 136 15.88 -10.16 -13.54
CA ASN A 136 16.71 -9.05 -14.01
C ASN A 136 18.07 -9.10 -13.29
N HIS A 137 19.16 -9.12 -14.05
CA HIS A 137 20.53 -9.22 -13.52
C HIS A 137 20.73 -10.33 -12.46
N GLY A 138 20.12 -11.50 -12.66
CA GLY A 138 20.24 -12.64 -11.74
C GLY A 138 19.35 -12.58 -10.50
N GLN A 139 18.57 -11.51 -10.31
CA GLN A 139 17.63 -11.36 -9.22
C GLN A 139 16.19 -11.61 -9.72
N SER A 140 15.44 -12.43 -8.98
CA SER A 140 14.01 -12.66 -9.22
C SER A 140 13.20 -11.49 -8.68
N PHE A 141 12.31 -10.97 -9.51
CA PHE A 141 11.39 -9.89 -9.19
C PHE A 141 9.96 -10.31 -9.49
N VAL A 142 9.04 -9.71 -8.75
CA VAL A 142 7.60 -9.81 -9.00
C VAL A 142 7.10 -8.40 -9.25
N ALA A 143 6.36 -8.21 -10.34
CA ALA A 143 5.51 -7.05 -10.55
C ALA A 143 4.04 -7.48 -10.40
N TRP A 144 3.19 -6.61 -9.86
CA TRP A 144 1.74 -6.82 -9.79
C TRP A 144 0.99 -5.56 -10.26
N SER A 145 -0.31 -5.72 -10.49
CA SER A 145 -1.19 -4.61 -10.86
C SER A 145 -1.20 -3.54 -9.77
N ALA A 146 -1.12 -2.28 -10.17
CA ALA A 146 -1.18 -1.14 -9.26
C ALA A 146 -2.17 -0.11 -9.79
N ALA A 147 -2.86 0.56 -8.88
CA ALA A 147 -3.85 1.56 -9.22
C ALA A 147 -3.73 2.79 -8.31
N GLY A 148 -4.20 3.93 -8.81
CA GLY A 148 -4.16 5.20 -8.08
C GLY A 148 -5.27 6.12 -8.53
N PHE A 149 -5.71 7.00 -7.62
CA PHE A 149 -6.62 8.09 -7.91
C PHE A 149 -5.86 9.40 -7.81
N PHE A 150 -5.93 10.20 -8.87
CA PHE A 150 -5.22 11.47 -9.01
C PHE A 150 -6.24 12.61 -8.93
N PRO A 151 -6.38 13.28 -7.77
CA PRO A 151 -7.48 14.21 -7.51
C PRO A 151 -7.54 15.39 -8.48
N GLU A 152 -6.38 15.98 -8.82
CA GLU A 152 -6.30 17.13 -9.72
C GLU A 152 -6.79 16.82 -11.14
N LYS A 153 -6.60 15.57 -11.57
CA LYS A 153 -7.08 15.06 -12.87
C LYS A 153 -8.41 14.31 -12.74
N LYS A 154 -8.90 14.12 -11.52
CA LYS A 154 -10.03 13.25 -11.14
C LYS A 154 -10.01 11.90 -11.85
N ALA A 155 -8.81 11.35 -12.01
CA ALA A 155 -8.59 10.17 -12.84
C ALA A 155 -8.17 8.99 -11.96
N LEU A 156 -8.84 7.86 -12.14
CA LEU A 156 -8.39 6.57 -11.63
C LEU A 156 -7.66 5.85 -12.76
N VAL A 157 -6.40 5.52 -12.54
CA VAL A 157 -5.57 4.77 -13.48
C VAL A 157 -5.10 3.45 -12.88
N VAL A 158 -4.93 2.46 -13.74
CA VAL A 158 -4.44 1.12 -13.41
C VAL A 158 -3.26 0.80 -14.32
N SER A 159 -2.22 0.19 -13.76
CA SER A 159 -1.11 -0.41 -14.49
C SER A 159 -1.11 -1.91 -14.25
N ILE A 160 -1.02 -2.71 -15.31
CA ILE A 160 -1.09 -4.16 -15.27
C ILE A 160 0.20 -4.72 -15.89
N PRO A 161 0.98 -5.55 -15.17
CA PRO A 161 2.16 -6.19 -15.75
C PRO A 161 1.73 -7.24 -16.78
N VAL A 162 2.36 -7.23 -17.95
CA VAL A 162 2.05 -8.15 -19.07
C VAL A 162 3.24 -9.02 -19.48
N GLY A 163 4.22 -9.15 -18.60
CA GLY A 163 5.41 -9.97 -18.82
C GLY A 163 6.41 -9.34 -19.78
N GLU A 164 7.39 -10.14 -20.19
CA GLU A 164 8.32 -9.77 -21.27
C GLU A 164 7.55 -9.85 -22.60
N ASN A 165 7.79 -8.89 -23.49
CA ASN A 165 7.12 -8.75 -24.80
C ASN A 165 5.58 -8.58 -24.78
N GLY A 166 4.94 -8.44 -23.61
CA GLY A 166 3.49 -8.25 -23.52
C GLY A 166 2.67 -9.52 -23.78
N GLU A 167 3.29 -10.69 -23.68
CA GLU A 167 2.68 -11.98 -24.01
C GLU A 167 1.61 -12.44 -23.01
N LYS A 168 1.59 -11.89 -21.78
CA LYS A 168 0.57 -12.25 -20.81
C LYS A 168 -0.77 -11.61 -21.14
N SER A 169 -1.78 -12.46 -21.25
CA SER A 169 -3.18 -12.04 -21.36
C SER A 169 -3.59 -11.18 -20.17
N LEU A 170 -4.42 -10.19 -20.44
CA LEU A 170 -5.11 -9.42 -19.42
C LEU A 170 -6.12 -10.31 -18.66
N PRO A 171 -6.46 -9.98 -17.40
CA PRO A 171 -7.51 -10.68 -16.68
C PRO A 171 -8.84 -10.66 -17.46
N ALA A 172 -9.51 -11.82 -17.49
CA ALA A 172 -10.72 -12.01 -18.29
C ALA A 172 -11.96 -11.31 -17.71
N ASP A 173 -11.92 -11.03 -16.40
CA ASP A 173 -12.97 -10.42 -15.60
C ASP A 173 -12.83 -8.90 -15.45
N MET A 174 -11.91 -8.28 -16.20
CA MET A 174 -11.71 -6.83 -16.17
C MET A 174 -13.02 -6.08 -16.44
N SER A 175 -13.27 -5.08 -15.59
CA SER A 175 -14.41 -4.18 -15.75
C SER A 175 -14.38 -3.51 -17.12
N LYS A 176 -15.51 -3.57 -17.83
CA LYS A 176 -15.69 -2.92 -19.15
C LYS A 176 -15.60 -1.40 -19.09
N ALA A 177 -15.64 -0.79 -17.90
CA ALA A 177 -15.45 0.63 -17.71
C ALA A 177 -13.98 1.06 -17.87
N LEU A 178 -13.03 0.12 -17.80
CA LEU A 178 -11.61 0.37 -18.02
C LEU A 178 -11.35 0.57 -19.51
N VAL A 179 -10.78 1.73 -19.84
CA VAL A 179 -10.34 2.07 -21.18
C VAL A 179 -8.83 2.06 -21.20
N GLU A 180 -8.25 1.32 -22.14
CA GLU A 180 -6.80 1.30 -22.33
C GLU A 180 -6.29 2.67 -22.78
N ILE A 181 -5.14 3.07 -22.23
CA ILE A 181 -4.46 4.31 -22.54
C ILE A 181 -2.99 4.08 -22.88
N LYS A 182 -2.39 5.05 -23.56
CA LYS A 182 -0.96 5.02 -23.87
C LYS A 182 -0.14 5.27 -22.60
N HIS A 183 1.10 4.77 -22.59
CA HIS A 183 2.05 5.05 -21.52
C HIS A 183 2.26 6.57 -21.30
N SER A 184 2.37 7.36 -22.38
CA SER A 184 2.52 8.81 -22.29
C SER A 184 1.35 9.51 -21.60
N GLU A 185 0.13 8.98 -21.77
CA GLU A 185 -1.06 9.51 -21.12
C GLU A 185 -1.09 9.12 -19.64
N PHE A 186 -0.68 7.90 -19.32
CA PHE A 186 -0.51 7.48 -17.93
C PHE A 186 0.47 8.40 -17.20
N ILE A 187 1.65 8.65 -17.78
CA ILE A 187 2.66 9.57 -17.22
C ILE A 187 2.09 10.98 -17.02
N ALA A 188 1.37 11.52 -18.02
CA ALA A 188 0.75 12.84 -17.92
C ALA A 188 -0.34 12.96 -16.84
N ILE A 189 -0.88 11.84 -16.37
CA ILE A 189 -1.82 11.79 -15.25
C ILE A 189 -1.08 11.60 -13.91
N THR A 190 -0.03 10.77 -13.89
CA THR A 190 0.62 10.34 -12.65
C THR A 190 1.78 11.21 -12.18
N GLU A 191 2.42 11.94 -13.08
CA GLU A 191 3.49 12.88 -12.76
C GLU A 191 2.90 14.30 -12.70
N GLU A 192 3.13 14.99 -11.58
CA GLU A 192 2.95 16.44 -11.41
C GLU A 192 4.32 17.13 -11.34
#